data_AF-A0A812HW18-F1
#
_entry.id   AF-A0A812HW18-F1
#
_cell.length_a   1.000
_cell.length_b   1.000
_cell.length_c   1.000
_cell.angle_alpha   90.00
_cell.angle_beta   90.00
_cell.angle_gamma   90.00
#
_symmetry.space_group_name_H-M   'P 1'
#
loop_
_entity.id
_entity.type
_entity.pdbx_description
1 polymer ?
#
loop_
_entity_poly.entity_id
_entity_poly.type
_entity_poly.pdbx_seq_one_letter_code
_entity_poly.pdbx_strand_id
1 'polypeptide(L)'
;ALVPRFPIAVDHLRELSGAKKLELHSMYGITASCLREIFLEHTSDPARFHELLSYGLRECVARRNVPSAREIVRTTSPMMVGFSLSQEVAQHERGFIDEVLSLCEFLPGGSEDLLVVLGAKVMLAEFRSGRTQRRIDVAIRDVGAWLQRVSSQCTVCDVFSWVETWKKERGSRMSSFISGKAVANRSDFLRHLKKLRDAEDGEAYVRELCEVVHALRSPCLRFRILRDVVGLDDRFSRNVIHAIVCFAFDIFVPRARSAFEVDEATRLEVEESERIFRRPSREILGVETPELFSADPLGLQPRLSRAQYRQNRSRKN
;
A
#
# COMPACT_ATOMS: atom_id res chain seq x y z
N ALA A 1 6.14 25.87 -2.47
CA ALA A 1 7.25 26.25 -1.58
C ALA A 1 7.35 25.20 -0.49
N LEU A 2 8.48 24.49 -0.39
CA LEU A 2 8.73 23.55 0.71
C LEU A 2 9.18 24.38 1.91
N VAL A 3 8.30 24.54 2.89
CA VAL A 3 8.66 25.14 4.19
C VAL A 3 9.52 24.11 4.93
N PRO A 4 10.71 24.47 5.43
CA PRO A 4 11.54 23.56 6.21
C PRO A 4 10.75 22.99 7.38
N ARG A 5 10.71 21.66 7.49
CA ARG A 5 9.92 20.92 8.46
C ARG A 5 10.81 20.55 9.64
N PHE A 6 11.00 21.47 10.57
CA PHE A 6 11.66 21.12 11.83
C PHE A 6 10.72 20.26 12.66
N PRO A 7 11.15 19.09 13.15
CA PRO A 7 10.37 18.32 14.12
C PRO A 7 10.16 19.19 15.37
N ILE A 8 8.92 19.58 15.62
CA ILE A 8 8.58 20.35 16.82
C ILE A 8 8.75 19.41 18.02
N ALA A 9 9.64 19.78 18.95
CA ALA A 9 9.89 19.00 20.16
C ALA A 9 8.61 18.84 20.98
N VAL A 10 8.37 17.61 21.45
CA VAL A 10 7.19 17.18 22.23
C VAL A 10 6.88 18.13 23.38
N ASP A 11 7.92 18.62 24.05
CA ASP A 11 7.80 19.38 25.30
C ASP A 11 7.03 20.69 25.14
N HIS A 12 7.11 21.32 23.96
CA HIS A 12 6.34 22.53 23.64
C HIS A 12 4.88 22.26 23.29
N LEU A 13 4.51 20.99 23.11
CA LEU A 13 3.18 20.57 22.69
C LEU A 13 2.37 19.96 23.83
N ARG A 14 2.94 19.79 25.03
CA ARG A 14 2.28 19.09 26.16
C ARG A 14 0.92 19.68 26.53
N GLU A 15 0.79 21.01 26.45
CA GLU A 15 -0.44 21.74 26.80
C GLU A 15 -1.54 21.65 25.72
N LEU A 16 -1.20 21.17 24.52
CA LEU A 16 -2.14 21.11 23.41
C LEU A 16 -3.01 19.85 23.47
N SER A 17 -4.27 19.98 23.07
CA SER A 17 -5.14 18.82 22.86
C SER A 17 -4.60 17.90 21.75
N GLY A 18 -4.94 16.60 21.80
CA GLY A 18 -4.54 15.63 20.77
C GLY A 18 -4.92 16.06 19.35
N ALA A 19 -6.11 16.64 19.16
CA ALA A 19 -6.54 17.19 17.88
C ALA A 19 -5.63 18.33 17.42
N LYS A 20 -5.26 19.27 18.30
CA LYS A 20 -4.38 20.39 17.93
C LYS A 20 -2.96 19.90 17.61
N LYS A 21 -2.46 18.89 18.32
CA LYS A 21 -1.18 18.23 18.00
C LYS A 21 -1.22 17.56 16.61
N LEU A 22 -2.33 16.89 16.27
CA LEU A 22 -2.52 16.28 14.94
C LEU A 22 -2.67 17.32 13.82
N GLU A 23 -3.34 18.44 14.09
CA GLU A 23 -3.40 19.56 13.16
C GLU A 23 -1.98 20.09 12.86
N LEU A 24 -1.16 20.30 13.90
CA LEU A 24 0.24 20.71 13.73
C LEU A 24 1.06 19.66 12.96
N HIS A 25 0.87 18.37 13.24
CA HIS A 25 1.51 17.30 12.47
C HIS A 25 1.11 17.32 10.99
N SER A 26 -0.17 17.55 10.70
CA SER A 26 -0.67 17.60 9.33
C SER A 26 -0.09 18.79 8.54
N MET A 27 0.30 19.87 9.24
CA MET A 27 0.91 21.07 8.66
C MET A 27 2.42 20.93 8.48
N TYR A 28 3.12 20.55 9.54
CA TYR A 28 4.56 20.70 9.65
C TYR A 28 5.30 19.35 9.72
N GLY A 29 4.60 18.27 10.03
CA GLY A 29 5.21 17.04 10.51
C GLY A 29 5.57 17.16 12.00
N ILE A 30 5.39 16.06 12.72
CA ILE A 30 5.90 15.83 14.08
C ILE A 30 6.53 14.44 14.06
N THR A 31 7.41 14.16 15.00
CA THR A 31 8.12 12.89 15.08
C THR A 31 7.17 11.72 15.33
N ALA A 32 7.59 10.52 14.93
CA ALA A 32 6.90 9.26 15.24
C ALA A 32 6.67 9.06 16.75
N SER A 33 7.59 9.55 17.59
CA SER A 33 7.46 9.49 19.05
C SER A 33 6.30 10.34 19.57
N CYS A 34 6.14 11.59 19.09
CA CYS A 34 5.01 12.44 19.48
C CYS A 34 3.68 11.80 19.08
N LEU A 35 3.58 11.28 17.85
CA LEU A 35 2.36 10.59 17.40
C LEU A 35 2.06 9.38 18.28
N ARG A 36 3.09 8.62 18.62
CA ARG A 36 2.94 7.44 19.48
C ARG A 36 2.36 7.83 20.83
N GLU A 37 2.86 8.87 21.48
CA GLU A 37 2.32 9.36 22.75
C GLU A 37 0.85 9.78 22.62
N ILE A 38 0.51 10.58 21.59
CA ILE A 38 -0.87 11.02 21.32
C ILE A 38 -1.82 9.82 21.23
N PHE A 39 -1.46 8.79 20.47
CA PHE A 39 -2.34 7.65 20.25
C PHE A 39 -2.32 6.64 21.40
N LEU A 40 -1.20 6.48 22.12
CA LEU A 40 -1.09 5.59 23.28
C LEU A 40 -2.05 5.99 24.40
N GLU A 41 -2.21 7.30 24.66
CA GLU A 41 -3.15 7.86 25.64
C GLU A 41 -4.61 7.43 25.38
N HIS A 42 -4.94 7.03 24.16
CA HIS A 42 -6.30 6.68 23.74
C HIS A 42 -6.48 5.21 23.36
N THR A 43 -5.48 4.35 23.56
CA THR A 43 -5.58 2.91 23.26
C THR A 43 -6.65 2.17 24.05
N SER A 44 -7.03 2.67 25.22
CA SER A 44 -8.11 2.11 26.05
C SER A 44 -9.50 2.50 25.57
N ASP A 45 -9.62 3.48 24.68
CA ASP A 45 -10.89 3.94 24.09
C ASP A 45 -10.81 3.87 22.55
N PRO A 46 -11.23 2.74 21.96
CA PRO A 46 -11.18 2.53 20.51
C PRO A 46 -12.01 3.55 19.72
N ALA A 47 -13.09 4.09 20.29
CA ALA A 47 -13.90 5.10 19.62
C ALA A 47 -13.11 6.41 19.50
N ARG A 48 -12.52 6.86 20.61
CA ARG A 48 -11.68 8.06 20.63
C ARG A 48 -10.41 7.91 19.79
N PHE A 49 -9.80 6.73 19.81
CA PHE A 49 -8.65 6.40 18.97
C PHE A 49 -8.99 6.56 17.48
N HIS A 50 -10.10 5.97 17.02
CA HIS A 50 -10.53 6.09 15.63
C HIS A 50 -10.94 7.53 15.26
N GLU A 51 -11.60 8.26 16.15
CA GLU A 51 -11.95 9.67 15.94
C GLU A 51 -10.71 10.53 15.69
N LEU A 52 -9.68 10.40 16.53
CA LEU A 52 -8.42 11.13 16.37
C LEU A 52 -7.68 10.72 15.11
N LEU A 53 -7.66 9.42 14.79
CA LEU A 53 -7.03 8.93 13.57
C LEU A 53 -7.72 9.48 12.31
N SER A 54 -9.05 9.43 12.26
CA SER A 54 -9.86 10.03 11.20
C SER A 54 -9.58 11.53 11.06
N TYR A 55 -9.56 12.25 12.19
CA TYR A 55 -9.26 13.67 12.21
C TYR A 55 -7.86 13.97 11.62
N GLY A 56 -6.83 13.26 12.08
CA GLY A 56 -5.46 13.44 11.59
C GLY A 56 -5.31 13.13 10.09
N LEU A 57 -5.95 12.07 9.60
CA LEU A 57 -5.95 11.73 8.18
C LEU A 57 -6.69 12.77 7.34
N ARG A 58 -7.84 13.26 7.81
CA ARG A 58 -8.61 14.32 7.14
C ARG A 58 -7.80 15.60 7.00
N GLU A 59 -7.13 16.02 8.07
CA GLU A 59 -6.26 17.20 8.04
C GLU A 59 -5.08 17.00 7.07
N CYS A 60 -4.45 15.82 7.05
CA CYS A 60 -3.38 15.53 6.09
C CYS A 60 -3.88 15.55 4.64
N VAL A 61 -5.09 15.04 4.38
CA VAL A 61 -5.73 15.09 3.06
C VAL A 61 -6.03 16.53 2.65
N ALA A 62 -6.64 17.33 3.53
CA ALA A 62 -6.96 18.74 3.28
C ALA A 62 -5.71 19.55 2.91
N ARG A 63 -4.57 19.23 3.52
CA ARG A 63 -3.27 19.90 3.30
C ARG A 63 -2.39 19.22 2.26
N ARG A 64 -2.84 18.10 1.69
CA ARG A 64 -2.07 17.24 0.76
C ARG A 64 -0.70 16.83 1.31
N ASN A 65 -0.61 16.57 2.61
CA ASN A 65 0.65 16.24 3.28
C ASN A 65 0.85 14.72 3.37
N VAL A 66 1.36 14.12 2.28
CA VAL A 66 1.63 12.68 2.18
C VAL A 66 2.57 12.17 3.29
N PRO A 67 3.74 12.79 3.57
CA PRO A 67 4.62 12.30 4.63
C PRO A 67 3.95 12.19 6.00
N SER A 68 3.16 13.20 6.40
CA SER A 68 2.43 13.18 7.66
C SER A 68 1.36 12.08 7.68
N ALA A 69 0.60 11.92 6.58
CA ALA A 69 -0.36 10.83 6.47
C ALA A 69 0.31 9.45 6.61
N ARG A 70 1.47 9.25 5.95
CA ARG A 70 2.26 8.01 6.07
C ARG A 70 2.67 7.76 7.51
N GLU A 71 3.15 8.78 8.21
CA GLU A 71 3.65 8.62 9.57
C GLU A 71 2.54 8.32 10.58
N ILE A 72 1.37 8.95 10.42
CA ILE A 72 0.16 8.57 11.16
C ILE A 72 -0.17 7.08 10.93
N VAL A 73 -0.21 6.62 9.68
CA VAL A 73 -0.56 5.22 9.38
C VAL A 73 0.50 4.25 9.89
N ARG A 74 1.79 4.57 9.75
CA ARG A 74 2.91 3.76 10.28
C ARG A 74 2.85 3.62 11.79
N THR A 75 2.57 4.72 12.50
CA THR A 75 2.50 4.74 13.96
C THR A 75 1.28 3.99 14.48
N THR A 76 0.11 4.22 13.88
CA THR A 76 -1.17 3.71 14.42
C THR A 76 -1.53 2.31 13.99
N SER A 77 -1.04 1.82 12.84
CA SER A 77 -1.48 0.50 12.35
C SER A 77 -1.00 -0.68 13.21
N PRO A 78 0.25 -0.71 13.72
CA PRO A 78 0.65 -1.74 14.66
C PRO A 78 -0.16 -1.69 15.97
N MET A 79 -0.47 -0.49 16.47
CA MET A 79 -1.30 -0.31 17.67
C MET A 79 -2.70 -0.87 17.46
N MET A 80 -3.30 -0.58 16.30
CA MET A 80 -4.59 -1.13 15.96
C MET A 80 -4.53 -2.63 15.93
N VAL A 81 -3.60 -3.28 15.23
CA VAL A 81 -3.56 -4.76 15.16
C VAL A 81 -3.42 -5.41 16.55
N GLY A 82 -2.78 -4.74 17.52
CA GLY A 82 -2.65 -5.23 18.89
C GLY A 82 -3.93 -5.19 19.75
N PHE A 83 -4.98 -4.45 19.38
CA PHE A 83 -6.20 -4.35 20.17
C PHE A 83 -7.05 -5.63 20.14
N SER A 84 -7.62 -6.03 21.27
CA SER A 84 -8.63 -7.09 21.32
C SER A 84 -9.88 -6.70 20.53
N LEU A 85 -10.35 -7.57 19.63
CA LEU A 85 -11.55 -7.35 18.82
C LEU A 85 -12.82 -7.68 19.63
N SER A 86 -13.36 -6.68 20.33
CA SER A 86 -14.75 -6.76 20.81
C SER A 86 -15.73 -6.40 19.69
N GLN A 87 -17.00 -6.77 19.85
CA GLN A 87 -18.06 -6.43 18.89
C GLN A 87 -18.22 -4.91 18.73
N GLU A 88 -18.03 -4.15 19.80
CA GLU A 88 -18.06 -2.69 19.82
C GLU A 88 -16.89 -2.10 19.01
N VAL A 89 -15.66 -2.60 19.22
CA VAL A 89 -14.49 -2.19 18.43
C VAL A 89 -14.72 -2.45 16.94
N ALA A 90 -15.29 -3.60 16.57
CA ALA A 90 -15.61 -3.92 15.19
C ALA A 90 -16.69 -3.01 14.58
N GLN A 91 -17.57 -2.40 15.37
CA GLN A 91 -18.53 -1.41 14.89
C GLN A 91 -17.86 -0.06 14.62
N HIS A 92 -17.02 0.42 15.54
CA HIS A 92 -16.26 1.65 15.34
C HIS A 92 -15.27 1.54 14.18
N GLU A 93 -14.62 0.38 14.04
CA GLU A 93 -13.69 0.13 12.94
C GLU A 93 -14.41 0.14 11.58
N ARG A 94 -15.66 -0.31 11.50
CA ARG A 94 -16.47 -0.20 10.26
C ARG A 94 -16.75 1.25 9.90
N GLY A 95 -17.23 2.05 10.86
CA GLY A 95 -17.48 3.48 10.63
C GLY A 95 -16.20 4.22 10.22
N PHE A 96 -15.08 3.88 10.84
CA PHE A 96 -13.76 4.39 10.48
C PHE A 96 -13.37 4.04 9.04
N ILE A 97 -13.55 2.79 8.61
CA ILE A 97 -13.22 2.37 7.24
C ILE A 97 -14.06 3.12 6.21
N ASP A 98 -15.37 3.26 6.46
CA ASP A 98 -16.27 3.99 5.57
C ASP A 98 -15.87 5.48 5.48
N GLU A 99 -15.45 6.07 6.60
CA GLU A 99 -14.93 7.44 6.63
C GLU A 99 -13.63 7.59 5.82
N VAL A 100 -12.65 6.69 5.98
CA VAL A 100 -11.39 6.73 5.22
C VAL A 100 -11.64 6.52 3.71
N LEU A 101 -12.59 5.66 3.35
CA LEU A 101 -13.02 5.48 1.96
C LEU A 101 -13.68 6.75 1.39
N SER A 102 -14.44 7.48 2.21
CA SER A 102 -15.00 8.77 1.81
C SER A 102 -13.90 9.81 1.56
N LEU A 103 -12.84 9.84 2.38
CA LEU A 103 -11.68 10.72 2.13
C LEU A 103 -11.02 10.44 0.77
N CYS A 104 -11.02 9.19 0.32
CA CYS A 104 -10.52 8.82 -0.99
C CYS A 104 -11.38 9.39 -2.15
N GLU A 105 -12.68 9.64 -1.94
CA GLU A 105 -13.58 10.25 -2.94
C GLU A 105 -13.26 11.74 -3.14
N PHE A 106 -12.87 12.42 -2.06
CA PHE A 106 -12.63 13.86 -2.06
C PHE A 106 -11.22 14.27 -2.47
N LEU A 107 -10.34 13.33 -2.86
CA LEU A 107 -8.97 13.65 -3.25
C LEU A 107 -8.94 14.47 -4.56
N PRO A 108 -8.70 15.80 -4.51
CA PRO A 108 -8.80 16.63 -5.70
C PRO A 108 -7.56 16.40 -6.57
N GLY A 109 -7.77 15.91 -7.79
CA GLY A 109 -6.68 15.64 -8.74
C GLY A 109 -5.97 14.29 -8.55
N GLY A 110 -6.57 13.34 -7.81
CA GLY A 110 -6.14 11.93 -7.84
C GLY A 110 -4.70 11.71 -7.36
N SER A 111 -4.31 12.31 -6.23
CA SER A 111 -3.00 12.08 -5.62
C SER A 111 -2.80 10.59 -5.27
N GLU A 112 -2.17 9.84 -6.18
CA GLU A 112 -1.93 8.39 -6.01
C GLU A 112 -1.23 8.08 -4.69
N ASP A 113 -0.31 8.94 -4.25
CA ASP A 113 0.39 8.77 -2.98
C ASP A 113 -0.52 8.81 -1.75
N LEU A 114 -1.55 9.68 -1.74
CA LEU A 114 -2.54 9.70 -0.65
C LEU A 114 -3.48 8.51 -0.75
N LEU A 115 -3.86 8.09 -1.96
CA LEU A 115 -4.62 6.85 -2.17
C LEU A 115 -3.84 5.65 -1.63
N VAL A 116 -2.52 5.61 -1.78
CA VAL A 116 -1.69 4.55 -1.21
C VAL A 116 -1.77 4.53 0.32
N VAL A 117 -1.66 5.69 0.96
CA VAL A 117 -1.71 5.77 2.42
C VAL A 117 -3.07 5.38 2.97
N LEU A 118 -4.14 5.96 2.42
CA LEU A 118 -5.51 5.70 2.85
C LEU A 118 -5.93 4.26 2.52
N GLY A 119 -5.56 3.75 1.35
CA GLY A 119 -5.83 2.37 0.95
C GLY A 119 -5.11 1.34 1.82
N ALA A 120 -3.87 1.62 2.24
CA ALA A 120 -3.19 0.77 3.23
C ALA A 120 -3.90 0.78 4.58
N LYS A 121 -4.39 1.94 5.02
CA LYS A 121 -5.18 2.04 6.25
C LYS A 121 -6.47 1.22 6.16
N VAL A 122 -7.22 1.34 5.07
CA VAL A 122 -8.44 0.56 4.80
C VAL A 122 -8.13 -0.92 4.80
N MET A 123 -7.14 -1.37 4.02
CA MET A 123 -6.77 -2.78 3.92
C MET A 123 -6.42 -3.40 5.28
N LEU A 124 -5.67 -2.69 6.12
CA LEU A 124 -5.25 -3.19 7.43
C LEU A 124 -6.41 -3.22 8.43
N ALA A 125 -7.29 -2.22 8.41
CA ALA A 125 -8.50 -2.20 9.23
C ALA A 125 -9.51 -3.27 8.76
N GLU A 126 -9.59 -3.54 7.45
CA GLU A 126 -10.40 -4.62 6.88
C GLU A 126 -9.93 -6.01 7.35
N PHE A 127 -8.61 -6.23 7.34
CA PHE A 127 -7.99 -7.45 7.86
C PHE A 127 -8.31 -7.62 9.35
N ARG A 128 -8.05 -6.57 10.13
CA ARG A 128 -8.29 -6.56 11.57
C ARG A 128 -9.77 -6.82 11.92
N SER A 129 -10.71 -6.21 11.20
CA SER A 129 -12.14 -6.42 11.40
C SER A 129 -12.63 -7.84 11.03
N GLY A 130 -11.77 -8.67 10.42
CA GLY A 130 -12.09 -10.01 9.93
C GLY A 130 -12.96 -10.03 8.66
N ARG A 131 -13.26 -8.87 8.07
CA ARG A 131 -14.03 -8.79 6.81
C ARG A 131 -13.22 -9.32 5.64
N THR A 132 -11.90 -9.10 5.62
CA THR A 132 -11.01 -9.68 4.62
C THR A 132 -11.11 -11.21 4.57
N GLN A 133 -11.04 -11.91 5.72
CA GLN A 133 -11.18 -13.38 5.77
C GLN A 133 -12.48 -13.86 5.12
N ARG A 134 -13.61 -13.21 5.42
CA ARG A 134 -14.91 -13.57 4.82
C ARG A 134 -14.89 -13.41 3.29
N ARG A 135 -14.27 -12.34 2.78
CA ARG A 135 -14.13 -12.13 1.33
C ARG A 135 -13.14 -13.13 0.71
N ILE A 136 -12.09 -13.51 1.43
CA ILE A 136 -11.16 -14.57 1.00
C ILE A 136 -11.90 -15.91 0.87
N ASP A 137 -12.73 -16.29 1.84
CA ASP A 137 -13.49 -17.55 1.78
C ASP A 137 -14.42 -17.61 0.56
N VAL A 138 -15.11 -16.50 0.27
CA VAL A 138 -15.92 -16.36 -0.94
C VAL A 138 -15.04 -16.51 -2.20
N ALA A 139 -13.91 -15.82 -2.26
CA ALA A 139 -12.98 -15.91 -3.38
C ALA A 139 -12.40 -17.32 -3.57
N ILE A 140 -12.04 -18.01 -2.49
CA ILE A 140 -11.54 -19.39 -2.49
C ILE A 140 -12.60 -20.32 -3.08
N ARG A 141 -13.85 -20.21 -2.60
CA ARG A 141 -14.96 -21.02 -3.09
C ARG A 141 -15.21 -20.77 -4.58
N ASP A 142 -15.27 -19.51 -5.00
CA ASP A 142 -15.61 -19.14 -6.37
C ASP A 142 -14.51 -19.56 -7.36
N VAL A 143 -13.24 -19.33 -7.02
CA VAL A 143 -12.09 -19.78 -7.83
C VAL A 143 -11.99 -21.30 -7.83
N GLY A 144 -12.22 -21.97 -6.69
CA GLY A 144 -12.22 -23.42 -6.57
C GLY A 144 -13.32 -24.08 -7.40
N ALA A 145 -14.55 -23.56 -7.35
CA ALA A 145 -15.66 -24.04 -8.15
C ALA A 145 -15.40 -23.85 -9.66
N TRP A 146 -14.74 -22.75 -10.06
CA TRP A 146 -14.31 -22.59 -11.45
C TRP A 146 -13.30 -23.67 -11.86
N LEU A 147 -12.28 -23.93 -11.03
CA LEU A 147 -11.27 -24.96 -11.33
C LEU A 147 -11.87 -26.37 -11.43
N GLN A 148 -12.80 -26.73 -10.53
CA GLN A 148 -13.50 -28.02 -10.58
C GLN A 148 -14.31 -28.20 -11.87
N ARG A 149 -14.99 -27.14 -12.33
CA ARG A 149 -15.73 -27.17 -13.61
C ARG A 149 -14.82 -27.39 -14.81
N VAL A 150 -13.65 -26.77 -14.85
CA VAL A 150 -12.71 -26.94 -15.97
C VAL A 150 -12.02 -28.30 -15.95
N SER A 151 -11.63 -28.81 -14.78
CA SER A 151 -10.96 -30.11 -14.66
C SER A 151 -11.85 -31.31 -15.02
N SER A 152 -13.17 -31.13 -15.00
CA SER A 152 -14.14 -32.20 -15.31
C SER A 152 -14.59 -32.21 -16.77
N GLN A 153 -14.10 -31.30 -17.62
CA GLN A 153 -14.70 -31.02 -18.92
C GLN A 153 -13.70 -30.98 -20.08
N CYS A 154 -14.21 -31.18 -21.31
CA CYS A 154 -13.44 -31.22 -22.55
C CYS A 154 -13.07 -29.81 -23.08
N THR A 155 -12.29 -29.74 -24.18
CA THR A 155 -11.84 -28.50 -24.85
C THR A 155 -12.94 -27.50 -25.19
N VAL A 156 -14.19 -27.93 -25.37
CA VAL A 156 -15.35 -27.03 -25.57
C VAL A 156 -15.56 -26.11 -24.37
N CYS A 157 -15.22 -26.57 -23.17
CA CYS A 157 -15.43 -25.83 -21.93
C CYS A 157 -14.34 -24.79 -21.67
N ASP A 158 -13.17 -24.91 -22.30
CA ASP A 158 -12.17 -23.84 -22.35
C ASP A 158 -12.71 -22.63 -23.10
N VAL A 159 -13.49 -22.85 -24.16
CA VAL A 159 -14.14 -21.77 -24.93
C VAL A 159 -15.20 -21.07 -24.09
N PHE A 160 -16.09 -21.82 -23.44
CA PHE A 160 -17.11 -21.24 -22.55
C PHE A 160 -16.47 -20.48 -21.38
N SER A 161 -15.44 -21.05 -20.76
CA SER A 161 -14.69 -20.41 -19.67
C SER A 161 -13.98 -19.13 -20.12
N TRP A 162 -13.44 -19.13 -21.35
CA TRP A 162 -12.88 -17.94 -21.96
C TRP A 162 -13.95 -16.89 -22.22
N VAL A 163 -15.10 -17.25 -22.80
CA VAL A 163 -16.22 -16.32 -23.06
C VAL A 163 -16.72 -15.68 -21.76
N GLU A 164 -16.90 -16.46 -20.69
CA GLU A 164 -17.28 -15.92 -19.37
C GLU A 164 -16.21 -14.94 -18.84
N THR A 165 -14.94 -15.29 -18.98
CA THR A 165 -13.84 -14.42 -18.57
C THR A 165 -13.80 -13.15 -19.42
N TRP A 166 -13.98 -13.27 -20.74
CA TRP A 166 -13.92 -12.17 -21.70
C TRP A 166 -15.03 -11.14 -21.47
N LYS A 167 -16.25 -11.58 -21.08
CA LYS A 167 -17.34 -10.68 -20.66
C LYS A 167 -16.91 -9.76 -19.52
N LYS A 168 -16.12 -10.29 -18.59
CA LYS A 168 -15.57 -9.52 -17.47
C LYS A 168 -14.27 -8.81 -17.83
N GLU A 169 -13.57 -9.24 -18.87
CA GLU A 169 -12.15 -8.99 -19.08
C GLU A 169 -11.81 -9.01 -20.58
N ARG A 170 -12.19 -7.94 -21.30
CA ARG A 170 -12.14 -7.89 -22.78
C ARG A 170 -10.75 -8.12 -23.41
N GLY A 171 -9.68 -8.00 -22.63
CA GLY A 171 -8.30 -8.29 -23.06
C GLY A 171 -7.86 -9.76 -22.93
N SER A 172 -8.74 -10.66 -22.44
CA SER A 172 -8.41 -12.06 -22.21
C SER A 172 -8.18 -12.83 -23.51
N ARG A 173 -7.03 -13.51 -23.63
CA ARG A 173 -6.64 -14.28 -24.82
C ARG A 173 -7.08 -15.74 -24.69
N MET A 174 -7.84 -16.23 -25.66
CA MET A 174 -8.30 -17.63 -25.74
C MET A 174 -7.14 -18.63 -25.66
N SER A 175 -5.99 -18.32 -26.25
CA SER A 175 -4.79 -19.16 -26.20
C SER A 175 -4.28 -19.43 -24.77
N SER A 176 -4.58 -18.56 -23.81
CA SER A 176 -4.21 -18.81 -22.40
C SER A 176 -5.07 -19.91 -21.77
N PHE A 177 -6.28 -20.14 -22.26
CA PHE A 177 -7.17 -21.21 -21.80
C PHE A 177 -6.75 -22.54 -22.44
N ILE A 178 -6.61 -22.56 -23.77
CA ILE A 178 -6.20 -23.75 -24.53
C ILE A 178 -4.83 -24.28 -24.06
N SER A 179 -3.88 -23.40 -23.73
CA SER A 179 -2.55 -23.81 -23.23
C SER A 179 -2.53 -24.25 -21.77
N GLY A 180 -3.66 -24.26 -21.06
CA GLY A 180 -3.75 -24.55 -19.63
C GLY A 180 -3.15 -23.45 -18.72
N LYS A 181 -2.57 -22.39 -19.28
CA LYS A 181 -1.96 -21.29 -18.51
C LYS A 181 -2.97 -20.58 -17.59
N ALA A 182 -4.21 -20.43 -18.03
CA ALA A 182 -5.29 -19.84 -17.22
C ALA A 182 -5.62 -20.69 -16.00
N VAL A 183 -5.65 -22.03 -16.18
CA VAL A 183 -5.84 -23.00 -15.10
C VAL A 183 -4.68 -22.92 -14.11
N ALA A 184 -3.43 -23.03 -14.59
CA ALA A 184 -2.24 -22.93 -13.75
C ALA A 184 -2.21 -21.63 -12.93
N ASN A 185 -2.46 -20.48 -13.58
CA ASN A 185 -2.48 -19.17 -12.94
C ASN A 185 -3.59 -19.01 -11.88
N ARG A 186 -4.74 -19.67 -12.04
CA ARG A 186 -5.86 -19.62 -11.09
C ARG A 186 -5.67 -20.62 -9.95
N SER A 187 -5.10 -21.80 -10.22
CA SER A 187 -4.69 -22.74 -9.19
C SER A 187 -3.62 -22.12 -8.28
N ASP A 188 -2.66 -21.43 -8.86
CA ASP A 188 -1.62 -20.73 -8.12
C ASP A 188 -2.20 -19.60 -7.25
N PHE A 189 -3.09 -18.78 -7.82
CA PHE A 189 -3.80 -17.74 -7.08
C PHE A 189 -4.66 -18.31 -5.95
N LEU A 190 -5.35 -19.43 -6.17
CA LEU A 190 -6.12 -20.12 -5.13
C LEU A 190 -5.23 -20.60 -3.98
N ARG A 191 -4.03 -21.12 -4.29
CA ARG A 191 -3.03 -21.53 -3.29
C ARG A 191 -2.63 -20.33 -2.42
N HIS A 192 -2.37 -19.18 -3.02
CA HIS A 192 -2.05 -17.98 -2.26
C HIS A 192 -3.24 -17.44 -1.45
N LEU A 193 -4.48 -17.46 -1.98
CA LEU A 193 -5.66 -17.07 -1.22
C LEU A 193 -5.84 -17.93 0.04
N LYS A 194 -5.59 -19.25 -0.06
CA LYS A 194 -5.61 -20.14 1.11
C LYS A 194 -4.54 -19.75 2.14
N LYS A 195 -3.33 -19.45 1.71
CA LYS A 195 -2.28 -18.95 2.61
C LYS A 195 -2.64 -17.62 3.26
N LEU A 196 -3.28 -16.70 2.53
CA LEU A 196 -3.79 -15.44 3.08
C LEU A 196 -4.88 -15.67 4.13
N ARG A 197 -5.80 -16.60 3.88
CA ARG A 197 -6.84 -16.99 4.85
C ARG A 197 -6.21 -17.53 6.14
N ASP A 198 -5.16 -18.33 5.99
CA ASP A 198 -4.47 -19.03 7.07
C ASP A 198 -3.41 -18.14 7.76
N ALA A 199 -3.29 -16.86 7.40
CA ALA A 199 -2.37 -15.92 8.04
C ALA A 199 -2.85 -15.58 9.46
N GLU A 200 -1.99 -15.83 10.45
CA GLU A 200 -2.32 -15.67 11.88
C GLU A 200 -2.20 -14.23 12.37
N ASP A 201 -1.33 -13.43 11.76
CA ASP A 201 -1.04 -12.06 12.15
C ASP A 201 -0.90 -11.11 10.95
N GLY A 202 -0.74 -9.82 11.26
CA GLY A 202 -0.59 -8.77 10.24
C GLY A 202 0.68 -8.94 9.39
N GLU A 203 1.77 -9.47 9.96
CA GLU A 203 3.05 -9.65 9.27
C GLU A 203 2.96 -10.77 8.21
N ALA A 204 2.42 -11.93 8.60
CA ALA A 204 2.15 -13.05 7.72
C ALA A 204 1.18 -12.64 6.60
N TYR A 205 0.13 -11.89 6.95
CA TYR A 205 -0.84 -11.39 5.99
C TYR A 205 -0.22 -10.48 4.92
N VAL A 206 0.54 -9.45 5.32
CA VAL A 206 1.16 -8.53 4.35
C VAL A 206 2.26 -9.19 3.53
N ARG A 207 3.01 -10.14 4.12
CA ARG A 207 4.02 -10.92 3.39
C ARG A 207 3.40 -11.74 2.28
N GLU A 208 2.32 -12.45 2.57
CA GLU A 208 1.65 -13.26 1.55
C GLU A 208 0.95 -12.37 0.50
N LEU A 209 0.40 -11.21 0.90
CA LEU A 209 -0.14 -10.23 -0.06
C LEU A 209 0.93 -9.75 -1.04
N CYS A 210 2.14 -9.46 -0.55
CA CYS A 210 3.27 -9.11 -1.41
C CYS A 210 3.51 -10.19 -2.47
N GLU A 211 3.58 -11.46 -2.09
CA GLU A 211 3.78 -12.58 -3.02
C GLU A 211 2.66 -12.63 -4.09
N VAL A 212 1.40 -12.50 -3.67
CA VAL A 212 0.25 -12.48 -4.60
C VAL A 212 0.38 -11.35 -5.60
N VAL A 213 0.60 -10.13 -5.12
CA VAL A 213 0.63 -8.94 -5.98
C VAL A 213 1.79 -9.01 -6.98
N HIS A 214 2.95 -9.52 -6.58
CA HIS A 214 4.08 -9.74 -7.49
C HIS A 214 3.76 -10.78 -8.58
N ALA A 215 2.98 -11.82 -8.25
CA ALA A 215 2.52 -12.82 -9.21
C ALA A 215 1.43 -12.30 -10.18
N LEU A 216 0.68 -11.25 -9.79
CA LEU A 216 -0.35 -10.65 -10.63
C LEU A 216 0.25 -9.72 -11.69
N ARG A 217 0.48 -10.26 -12.89
CA ARG A 217 0.82 -9.46 -14.08
C ARG A 217 -0.45 -8.90 -14.73
N SER A 218 -0.46 -7.58 -14.98
CA SER A 218 -1.54 -6.81 -15.63
C SER A 218 -2.90 -6.82 -14.88
N PRO A 219 -3.79 -5.85 -15.16
CA PRO A 219 -5.17 -5.90 -14.68
C PRO A 219 -5.85 -7.16 -15.21
N CYS A 220 -6.27 -8.04 -14.31
CA CYS A 220 -6.92 -9.31 -14.64
C CYS A 220 -7.94 -9.70 -13.56
N LEU A 221 -8.62 -10.82 -13.72
CA LEU A 221 -9.79 -11.15 -12.90
C LEU A 221 -9.33 -11.38 -11.46
N ARG A 222 -8.16 -12.01 -11.33
CA ARG A 222 -7.47 -12.24 -10.07
C ARG A 222 -7.12 -10.93 -9.37
N PHE A 223 -6.76 -9.89 -10.11
CA PHE A 223 -6.51 -8.56 -9.54
C PHE A 223 -7.79 -7.94 -9.00
N ARG A 224 -8.92 -8.03 -9.73
CA ARG A 224 -10.21 -7.56 -9.23
C ARG A 224 -10.65 -8.30 -7.98
N ILE A 225 -10.55 -9.63 -7.99
CA ILE A 225 -10.83 -10.46 -6.82
C ILE A 225 -9.95 -10.04 -5.64
N LEU A 226 -8.64 -9.85 -5.86
CA LEU A 226 -7.73 -9.43 -4.79
C LEU A 226 -8.12 -8.06 -4.22
N ARG A 227 -8.43 -7.10 -5.10
CA ARG A 227 -8.86 -5.75 -4.71
C ARG A 227 -10.13 -5.78 -3.88
N ASP A 228 -11.12 -6.55 -4.31
CA ASP A 228 -12.37 -6.73 -3.56
C ASP A 228 -12.09 -7.41 -2.21
N VAL A 229 -11.23 -8.43 -2.19
CA VAL A 229 -10.79 -9.14 -0.97
C VAL A 229 -10.18 -8.18 0.06
N VAL A 230 -9.30 -7.28 -0.37
CA VAL A 230 -8.65 -6.30 0.51
C VAL A 230 -9.53 -5.09 0.85
N GLY A 231 -10.79 -5.07 0.38
CA GLY A 231 -11.74 -4.00 0.70
C GLY A 231 -11.51 -2.70 -0.03
N LEU A 232 -10.89 -2.78 -1.21
CA LEU A 232 -10.65 -1.64 -2.08
C LEU A 232 -11.59 -1.73 -3.29
N ASP A 233 -11.86 -0.60 -3.93
CA ASP A 233 -12.78 -0.51 -5.07
C ASP A 233 -12.08 -0.07 -6.37
N ASP A 234 -12.87 0.24 -7.40
CA ASP A 234 -12.37 0.59 -8.73
C ASP A 234 -11.43 1.80 -8.82
N ARG A 235 -11.37 2.63 -7.78
CA ARG A 235 -10.42 3.76 -7.70
C ARG A 235 -8.98 3.29 -7.55
N PHE A 236 -8.77 2.09 -7.01
CA PHE A 236 -7.45 1.55 -6.71
C PHE A 236 -6.90 0.78 -7.92
N SER A 237 -6.04 1.44 -8.68
CA SER A 237 -5.33 0.83 -9.81
C SER A 237 -4.36 -0.25 -9.33
N ARG A 238 -3.88 -1.09 -10.26
CA ARG A 238 -2.89 -2.14 -9.93
C ARG A 238 -1.61 -1.57 -9.30
N ASN A 239 -1.15 -0.42 -9.79
CA ASN A 239 0.06 0.22 -9.27
C ASN A 239 -0.18 0.75 -7.86
N VAL A 240 -1.35 1.35 -7.61
CA VAL A 240 -1.75 1.82 -6.29
C VAL A 240 -1.85 0.65 -5.31
N ILE A 241 -2.49 -0.46 -5.65
CA ILE A 241 -2.57 -1.64 -4.76
C ILE A 241 -1.19 -2.23 -4.48
N HIS A 242 -0.31 -2.26 -5.47
CA HIS A 242 1.07 -2.69 -5.25
C HIS A 242 1.79 -1.78 -4.25
N ALA A 243 1.67 -0.46 -4.41
CA ALA A 243 2.27 0.49 -3.48
C ALA A 243 1.63 0.43 -2.08
N ILE A 244 0.32 0.19 -1.98
CA ILE A 244 -0.39 -0.08 -0.71
C ILE A 244 0.24 -1.26 0.02
N VAL A 245 0.44 -2.36 -0.69
CA VAL A 245 0.94 -3.60 -0.12
C VAL A 245 2.41 -3.47 0.28
N CYS A 246 3.25 -2.80 -0.53
CA CYS A 246 4.61 -2.45 -0.14
C CYS A 246 4.64 -1.56 1.10
N PHE A 247 3.82 -0.51 1.14
CA PHE A 247 3.76 0.39 2.29
C PHE A 247 3.31 -0.34 3.56
N ALA A 248 2.32 -1.22 3.47
CA ALA A 248 1.90 -2.05 4.59
C ALA A 248 3.00 -3.04 5.03
N PHE A 249 3.75 -3.62 4.08
CA PHE A 249 4.90 -4.46 4.39
C PHE A 249 5.96 -3.70 5.19
N ASP A 250 6.27 -2.45 4.82
CA ASP A 250 7.22 -1.59 5.55
C ASP A 250 6.76 -1.24 6.98
N ILE A 251 5.44 -1.30 7.24
CA ILE A 251 4.87 -1.10 8.58
C ILE A 251 5.16 -2.30 9.48
N PHE A 252 4.98 -3.53 8.98
CA PHE A 252 5.02 -4.76 9.78
C PHE A 252 6.31 -5.56 9.68
N VAL A 253 7.21 -5.28 8.74
CA VAL A 253 8.47 -6.01 8.57
C VAL A 253 9.65 -5.08 8.83
N PRO A 254 10.08 -4.90 10.10
CA PRO A 254 11.10 -3.93 10.49
C PRO A 254 12.50 -4.23 9.93
N ARG A 255 12.76 -5.43 9.38
CA ARG A 255 14.07 -5.76 8.80
C ARG A 255 14.42 -4.94 7.55
N ALA A 256 13.47 -4.21 6.96
CA ALA A 256 13.75 -3.17 5.98
C ALA A 256 14.24 -1.84 6.60
N ARG A 257 14.05 -1.64 7.91
CA ARG A 257 14.36 -0.38 8.62
C ARG A 257 15.82 -0.27 9.05
N SER A 258 16.53 -1.38 9.29
CA SER A 258 17.93 -1.30 9.78
C SER A 258 18.94 -0.77 8.74
N ALA A 259 18.53 -0.58 7.47
CA ALA A 259 19.35 0.05 6.44
C ALA A 259 19.01 1.54 6.22
N PHE A 260 17.89 2.02 6.77
CA PHE A 260 17.35 3.37 6.54
C PHE A 260 16.72 3.96 7.80
N GLU A 261 17.28 3.67 8.97
CA GLU A 261 16.79 4.15 10.28
C GLU A 261 17.15 5.64 10.51
N VAL A 262 16.95 6.44 9.49
CA VAL A 262 16.87 7.88 9.56
C VAL A 262 15.40 8.15 9.29
N ASP A 263 14.66 8.67 10.29
CA ASP A 263 13.30 9.17 10.14
C ASP A 263 13.18 9.89 8.78
N GLU A 264 12.13 9.61 8.01
CA GLU A 264 11.98 10.20 6.67
C GLU A 264 12.08 11.73 6.72
N ALA A 265 11.68 12.35 7.84
CA ALA A 265 11.95 13.76 8.14
C ALA A 265 13.46 14.05 8.28
N THR A 266 14.19 13.30 9.11
CA THR A 266 15.66 13.41 9.25
C THR A 266 16.41 13.08 7.94
N ARG A 267 15.89 12.20 7.09
CA ARG A 267 16.50 11.89 5.79
C ARG A 267 16.34 13.07 4.84
N LEU A 268 15.17 13.70 4.84
CA LEU A 268 14.93 14.94 4.12
C LEU A 268 15.79 16.09 4.67
N GLU A 269 16.04 16.16 5.99
CA GLU A 269 16.98 17.11 6.59
C GLU A 269 18.42 16.89 6.10
N VAL A 270 18.87 15.63 5.98
CA VAL A 270 20.19 15.30 5.43
C VAL A 270 20.28 15.66 3.95
N GLU A 271 19.28 15.30 3.13
CA GLU A 271 19.24 15.64 1.70
C GLU A 271 19.20 17.17 1.46
N GLU A 272 18.48 17.91 2.31
CA GLU A 272 18.41 19.37 2.21
C GLU A 272 19.66 20.06 2.77
N SER A 273 20.25 19.52 3.84
CA SER A 273 21.56 19.96 4.34
C SER A 273 22.67 19.73 3.31
N GLU A 274 22.66 18.58 2.63
CA GLU A 274 23.60 18.31 1.54
C GLU A 274 23.41 19.26 0.35
N ARG A 275 22.19 19.71 0.05
CA ARG A 275 21.93 20.75 -0.97
C ARG A 275 22.43 22.11 -0.54
N ILE A 276 22.30 22.48 0.73
CA ILE A 276 22.76 23.78 1.27
C ILE A 276 24.31 23.80 1.37
N PHE A 277 24.94 22.67 1.71
CA PHE A 277 26.39 22.53 1.78
C PHE A 277 27.07 22.29 0.43
N ARG A 278 26.34 21.88 -0.62
CA ARG A 278 26.77 22.05 -2.01
C ARG A 278 26.69 23.53 -2.40
N ARG A 279 27.62 24.33 -1.87
CA ARG A 279 28.01 25.58 -2.52
C ARG A 279 28.34 25.25 -3.99
N PRO A 280 27.93 26.08 -4.97
CA PRO A 280 28.46 25.96 -6.31
C PRO A 280 29.94 26.28 -6.24
N SER A 281 30.76 25.24 -6.15
CA SER A 281 32.19 25.34 -6.41
C SER A 281 32.32 25.88 -7.82
N ARG A 282 32.82 27.12 -7.90
CA ARG A 282 33.20 27.85 -9.12
C ARG A 282 33.44 26.92 -10.30
N GLU A 283 32.70 27.20 -11.37
CA GLU A 283 33.08 26.89 -12.76
C GLU A 283 34.58 27.14 -12.95
N ILE A 284 35.37 26.07 -12.94
CA ILE A 284 36.71 26.07 -13.51
C ILE A 284 36.81 24.76 -14.30
N LEU A 285 36.74 24.94 -15.63
CA LEU A 285 37.19 24.04 -16.69
C LEU A 285 36.40 22.73 -16.89
N GLY A 286 35.36 22.81 -17.72
CA GLY A 286 35.35 22.12 -19.03
C GLY A 286 35.61 20.62 -19.07
N VAL A 287 35.27 19.88 -18.02
CA VAL A 287 35.28 18.40 -18.02
C VAL A 287 33.85 17.94 -17.74
N GLU A 288 33.20 17.36 -18.74
CA GLU A 288 31.93 16.66 -18.58
C GLU A 288 32.15 15.47 -17.63
N THR A 289 31.87 15.65 -16.34
CA THR A 289 31.73 14.54 -15.42
C THR A 289 30.36 13.90 -15.63
N PRO A 290 30.28 12.56 -15.80
CA PRO A 290 29.00 11.88 -15.94
C PRO A 290 28.21 12.01 -14.65
N GLU A 291 26.93 12.38 -14.77
CA GLU A 291 25.98 12.54 -13.67
C GLU A 291 26.00 11.30 -12.76
N LEU A 292 26.55 11.45 -11.55
CA LEU A 292 26.48 10.43 -10.51
C LEU A 292 25.13 10.51 -9.79
N PHE A 293 24.34 9.46 -10.00
CA PHE A 293 23.24 8.98 -9.15
C PHE A 293 22.15 9.98 -8.78
N SER A 294 21.19 10.16 -9.71
CA SER A 294 19.81 10.48 -9.32
C SER A 294 19.17 9.23 -8.70
N ALA A 295 18.70 9.32 -7.46
CA ALA A 295 17.86 8.31 -6.84
C ALA A 295 16.72 7.94 -7.81
N ASP A 296 16.70 6.69 -8.25
CA ASP A 296 15.72 6.13 -9.19
C ASP A 296 14.48 5.66 -8.40
N PRO A 297 13.44 6.49 -8.23
CA PRO A 297 12.34 6.19 -7.32
C PRO A 297 11.38 5.16 -7.91
N LEU A 298 11.56 4.78 -9.18
CA LEU A 298 10.64 3.96 -9.98
C LEU A 298 11.29 2.72 -10.61
N GLY A 299 12.56 2.44 -10.30
CA GLY A 299 13.31 1.32 -10.89
C GLY A 299 13.50 1.43 -12.41
N LEU A 300 13.60 2.66 -12.94
CA LEU A 300 13.92 2.96 -14.33
C LEU A 300 15.28 2.40 -14.77
N GLN A 301 16.33 2.43 -13.95
CA GLN A 301 17.64 1.86 -14.29
C GLN A 301 17.58 0.33 -14.48
N PRO A 302 16.96 -0.45 -13.57
CA PRO A 302 16.71 -1.88 -13.79
C PRO A 302 15.86 -2.17 -15.05
N ARG A 303 14.97 -1.26 -15.47
CA ARG A 303 14.15 -1.41 -16.68
C ARG A 303 14.93 -1.09 -17.96
N LEU A 304 15.75 -0.03 -17.93
CA LEU A 304 16.60 0.38 -19.05
C LEU A 304 17.72 -0.64 -19.30
N SER A 305 18.34 -1.16 -18.24
CA SER A 305 19.34 -2.23 -18.34
C SER A 305 18.75 -3.53 -18.94
N ARG A 306 17.51 -3.90 -18.57
CA ARG A 306 16.79 -5.03 -19.20
C ARG A 306 16.42 -4.77 -20.66
N ALA A 307 16.08 -3.54 -21.01
CA ALA A 307 15.78 -3.14 -22.39
C ALA A 307 17.04 -3.18 -23.27
N GLN A 308 18.17 -2.66 -22.78
CA GLN A 308 19.46 -2.74 -23.44
C GLN A 308 19.95 -4.18 -23.60
N TYR A 309 19.77 -5.04 -22.58
CA TYR A 309 20.14 -6.45 -22.70
C TYR A 309 19.32 -7.18 -23.78
N ARG A 310 18.04 -6.82 -23.96
CA ARG A 310 17.19 -7.36 -25.03
C ARG A 310 17.64 -6.88 -26.42
N GLN A 311 17.97 -5.60 -26.56
CA GLN A 311 18.52 -5.04 -27.82
C GLN A 311 19.88 -5.66 -28.20
N ASN A 312 20.74 -5.91 -27.21
CA ASN A 312 22.05 -6.52 -27.45
C ASN A 312 21.95 -8.02 -27.78
N ARG A 313 20.92 -8.70 -27.29
CA ARG A 313 20.65 -10.11 -27.65
C ARG A 313 20.05 -10.24 -29.06
N SER A 314 19.24 -9.29 -29.52
CA SER A 314 18.68 -9.30 -30.89
C SER A 314 19.69 -8.92 -31.98
N ARG A 315 20.86 -8.38 -31.62
CA ARG A 315 21.95 -8.07 -32.55
C ARG A 315 22.96 -9.21 -32.73
N LYS A 316 22.85 -10.27 -31.94
CA LYS A 316 23.76 -11.43 -31.94
C LYS A 316 23.18 -12.69 -32.59
N ASN A 317 21.97 -12.60 -33.13
CA ASN A 317 21.34 -13.59 -34.01
C ASN A 317 21.04 -12.92 -35.35
#